data_AF-D1CTF8-F1
#
_entry.id   AF-D1CTF8-F1
#
_cell.length_a   1.000
_cell.length_b   1.000
_cell.length_c   1.000
_cell.angle_alpha   90.00
_cell.angle_beta   90.00
_cell.angle_gamma   90.00
#
_symmetry.space_group_name_H-M   'P 1'
#
loop_
_entity.id
_entity.type
_entity.pdbx_description
1 polymer ?
#
loop_
_entity_poly.entity_id
_entity_poly.type
_entity_poly.pdbx_seq_one_letter_code
_entity_poly.pdbx_strand_id
1 'polypeptide(L)'
;RGKRLILHGTWFGLCRQSELTKLSRVRIDISNSTDSDWKIDVKKSSAQLPSAVRDRLKKVIERIQEGSKRTYRKRGQKLVDHNRLPLWHRIQSDGQIRYRPNTDHPIFAEYAEELPEHLRRGFFNCISLVGASLPVETLHADMAAVAEDIVPDRVDEDTLTQAVQATLSVLLAAKKQLK
;
A
#
# COMPACT_ATOMS: atom_id res chain seq x y z
N ARG A 1 -21.76 19.90 -31.18
CA ARG A 1 -21.29 20.65 -29.99
C ARG A 1 -21.88 19.94 -28.75
N GLY A 2 -21.10 19.19 -27.97
CA GLY A 2 -21.67 18.32 -26.90
C GLY A 2 -20.69 17.54 -26.02
N LYS A 3 -19.37 17.71 -26.20
CA LYS A 3 -18.33 17.03 -25.39
C LYS A 3 -17.71 18.00 -24.37
N ARG A 4 -18.54 18.80 -23.69
CA ARG A 4 -18.06 19.74 -22.65
C ARG A 4 -18.10 19.05 -21.30
N LEU A 5 -17.02 19.18 -20.53
CA LEU A 5 -17.01 18.80 -19.12
C LEU A 5 -17.92 19.75 -18.34
N ILE A 6 -18.95 19.21 -17.69
CA ILE A 6 -19.93 19.96 -16.91
C ILE A 6 -19.44 20.10 -15.46
N LEU A 7 -18.92 19.01 -14.88
CA LEU A 7 -18.47 18.95 -13.50
C LEU A 7 -17.21 18.05 -13.41
N HIS A 8 -16.20 18.48 -12.66
CA HIS A 8 -14.96 17.75 -12.45
C HIS A 8 -14.76 17.40 -10.97
N GLY A 9 -14.04 16.31 -10.70
CA GLY A 9 -13.49 16.06 -9.37
C GLY A 9 -14.49 15.74 -8.26
N THR A 10 -15.68 15.20 -8.56
CA THR A 10 -16.65 14.78 -7.54
C THR A 10 -17.04 13.32 -7.65
N TRP A 11 -17.40 12.73 -6.52
CA TRP A 11 -18.06 11.42 -6.44
C TRP A 11 -19.55 11.55 -6.11
N PHE A 12 -20.13 12.75 -6.19
CA PHE A 12 -21.53 13.04 -5.80
C PHE A 12 -21.86 12.57 -4.37
N GLY A 13 -20.88 12.61 -3.47
CA GLY A 13 -21.00 12.11 -2.10
C GLY A 13 -21.19 10.59 -1.97
N LEU A 14 -21.00 9.82 -3.06
CA LEU A 14 -21.10 8.36 -3.03
C LEU A 14 -19.92 7.69 -2.34
N CYS A 15 -18.77 8.36 -2.29
CA CYS A 15 -17.60 7.91 -1.56
C CYS A 15 -16.69 9.08 -1.17
N ARG A 16 -15.85 8.85 -0.16
CA ARG A 16 -14.79 9.78 0.21
C ARG A 16 -13.64 9.68 -0.79
N GLN A 17 -13.11 10.83 -1.19
CA GLN A 17 -11.81 10.88 -1.85
C GLN A 17 -10.75 10.46 -0.82
N SER A 18 -9.94 9.50 -1.20
CA SER A 18 -8.82 9.00 -0.41
C SER A 18 -7.70 8.56 -1.35
N GLU A 19 -6.48 8.46 -0.85
CA GLU A 19 -5.32 8.01 -1.64
C GLU A 19 -5.56 6.64 -2.27
N LEU A 20 -6.24 5.75 -1.56
CA LEU A 20 -6.62 4.43 -2.07
C LEU A 20 -7.60 4.45 -3.24
N THR A 21 -8.20 5.60 -3.56
CA THR A 21 -9.16 5.79 -4.66
C THR A 21 -8.62 6.68 -5.79
N LYS A 22 -7.38 7.20 -5.64
CA LYS A 22 -6.75 8.18 -6.56
C LYS A 22 -6.46 7.61 -7.95
N LEU A 23 -6.20 6.30 -8.05
CA LEU A 23 -5.96 5.60 -9.32
C LEU A 23 -7.22 5.32 -10.14
N SER A 24 -8.40 5.67 -9.63
CA SER A 24 -9.68 5.39 -10.28
C SER A 24 -10.28 6.67 -10.87
N ARG A 25 -10.37 6.74 -12.20
CA ARG A 25 -11.06 7.83 -12.92
C ARG A 25 -12.33 7.30 -13.57
N VAL A 26 -13.46 7.95 -13.28
CA VAL A 26 -14.77 7.60 -13.85
C VAL A 26 -15.33 8.81 -14.58
N ARG A 27 -15.70 8.62 -15.85
CA ARG A 27 -16.40 9.61 -16.66
C ARG A 27 -17.83 9.11 -16.88
N ILE A 28 -18.81 9.98 -16.61
CA ILE A 28 -20.21 9.74 -16.91
C ILE A 28 -20.57 10.66 -18.06
N ASP A 29 -20.90 10.08 -19.21
CA ASP A 29 -21.45 10.83 -20.34
C ASP A 29 -22.97 10.91 -20.21
N ILE A 30 -23.49 12.13 -20.22
CA ILE A 30 -24.92 12.44 -20.07
C ILE A 30 -25.39 12.99 -21.41
N SER A 31 -26.50 12.46 -21.94
CA SER A 31 -27.11 12.99 -23.16
C SER A 31 -27.95 14.23 -22.84
N ASN A 32 -28.06 15.16 -23.80
CA ASN A 32 -28.89 16.37 -23.65
C ASN A 32 -30.36 16.06 -23.31
N SER A 33 -30.86 14.88 -23.67
CA SER A 33 -32.21 14.43 -23.34
C SER A 33 -32.44 14.16 -21.85
N THR A 34 -31.37 14.00 -21.08
CA THR A 34 -31.40 13.70 -19.64
C THR A 34 -30.94 14.87 -18.78
N ASP A 35 -30.71 16.06 -19.37
CA ASP A 35 -30.26 17.25 -18.63
C ASP A 35 -31.23 17.63 -17.50
N SER A 36 -32.55 17.41 -17.69
CA SER A 36 -33.59 17.66 -16.68
C SER A 36 -33.45 16.75 -15.46
N ASP A 37 -33.19 15.46 -15.68
CA ASP A 37 -33.10 14.46 -14.62
C ASP A 37 -31.89 14.73 -13.73
N TRP A 38 -30.79 15.18 -14.35
CA TRP A 38 -29.56 15.57 -13.69
C TRP A 38 -29.57 17.01 -13.17
N LYS A 39 -30.69 17.73 -13.33
CA LYS A 39 -30.86 19.14 -12.93
C LYS A 39 -29.69 20.01 -13.37
N ILE A 40 -29.29 19.87 -14.63
CA ILE A 40 -28.16 20.62 -15.19
C ILE A 40 -28.58 22.07 -15.37
N ASP A 41 -27.78 22.99 -14.85
CA ASP A 41 -28.04 24.43 -14.98
C ASP A 41 -27.78 24.94 -16.40
N VAL A 42 -28.37 26.10 -16.75
CA VAL A 42 -28.21 26.73 -18.08
C VAL A 42 -26.74 27.01 -18.40
N LYS A 43 -25.92 27.34 -17.39
CA LYS A 43 -24.48 27.56 -17.53
C LYS A 43 -23.69 26.27 -17.79
N LYS A 44 -24.33 25.10 -17.60
CA LYS A 44 -23.74 23.76 -17.67
C LYS A 44 -22.48 23.66 -16.82
N SER A 45 -22.60 24.10 -15.57
CA SER A 45 -21.56 24.13 -14.54
C SER A 45 -21.93 23.32 -13.30
N SER A 46 -23.16 22.82 -13.19
CA SER A 46 -23.60 21.98 -12.09
C SER A 46 -24.44 20.80 -12.57
N ALA A 47 -24.42 19.72 -11.81
CA ALA A 47 -25.26 18.54 -12.01
C ALA A 47 -25.56 17.93 -10.64
N GLN A 48 -26.78 17.42 -10.47
CA GLN A 48 -27.19 16.62 -9.32
C GLN A 48 -27.42 15.18 -9.74
N LEU A 49 -26.95 14.25 -8.92
CA LEU A 49 -27.10 12.83 -9.19
C LEU A 49 -28.58 12.41 -9.02
N PRO A 50 -29.24 11.87 -10.06
CA PRO A 50 -30.61 11.39 -9.94
C PRO A 50 -30.71 10.19 -8.98
N SER A 51 -31.76 10.15 -8.16
CA SER A 51 -31.97 9.06 -7.18
C SER A 51 -32.04 7.69 -7.84
N ALA A 52 -32.69 7.59 -9.00
CA ALA A 52 -32.89 6.36 -9.75
C ALA A 52 -31.58 5.65 -10.16
N VAL A 53 -30.48 6.40 -10.34
CA VAL A 53 -29.18 5.84 -10.74
C VAL A 53 -28.19 5.73 -9.58
N ARG A 54 -28.52 6.29 -8.41
CA ARG A 54 -27.63 6.41 -7.25
C ARG A 54 -27.08 5.07 -6.80
N ASP A 55 -27.95 4.09 -6.57
CA ASP A 55 -27.57 2.78 -6.02
C ASP A 55 -26.74 1.97 -7.02
N ARG A 56 -27.08 2.08 -8.31
CA ARG A 56 -26.31 1.42 -9.38
C ARG A 56 -24.91 2.02 -9.51
N LEU A 57 -24.80 3.36 -9.50
CA LEU A 57 -23.51 4.05 -9.55
C LEU A 57 -22.66 3.77 -8.32
N LYS A 58 -23.27 3.69 -7.13
CA LYS A 58 -22.56 3.30 -5.90
C LYS A 58 -21.88 1.93 -6.05
N LYS A 59 -22.60 0.90 -6.51
CA LYS A 59 -22.04 -0.45 -6.73
C LYS A 59 -20.89 -0.44 -7.75
N VAL A 60 -21.02 0.35 -8.83
CA VAL A 60 -19.96 0.48 -9.84
C VAL A 60 -18.72 1.14 -9.25
N ILE A 61 -18.89 2.23 -8.51
CA ILE A 61 -17.79 2.95 -7.85
C ILE A 61 -17.08 2.04 -6.85
N GLU A 62 -17.82 1.28 -6.04
CA GLU A 62 -17.24 0.34 -5.08
C GLU A 62 -16.32 -0.68 -5.77
N ARG A 63 -16.77 -1.28 -6.88
CA ARG A 63 -15.98 -2.24 -7.66
C ARG A 63 -14.74 -1.60 -8.29
N ILE A 64 -14.86 -0.37 -8.77
CA ILE A 64 -13.73 0.37 -9.36
C ILE A 64 -12.68 0.70 -8.27
N GLN A 65 -13.13 1.15 -7.10
CA GLN A 65 -12.24 1.41 -5.96
C GLN A 65 -11.52 0.17 -5.45
N GLU A 66 -12.18 -0.99 -5.51
CA GLU A 66 -11.57 -2.26 -5.12
C GLU A 66 -10.34 -2.58 -5.97
N GLY A 67 -10.37 -2.26 -7.27
CA GLY A 67 -9.21 -2.39 -8.16
C GLY A 67 -8.03 -1.54 -7.71
N SER A 68 -8.26 -0.26 -7.40
CA SER A 68 -7.23 0.66 -6.88
C SER A 68 -6.67 0.21 -5.53
N LYS A 69 -7.55 -0.17 -4.59
CA LYS A 69 -7.17 -0.70 -3.27
C LYS A 69 -6.33 -1.97 -3.37
N ARG A 70 -6.61 -2.85 -4.33
CA ARG A 70 -5.89 -4.11 -4.53
C ARG A 70 -4.42 -3.87 -4.89
N THR A 71 -4.12 -2.88 -5.72
CA THR A 71 -2.73 -2.54 -6.10
C THR A 71 -1.92 -2.10 -4.89
N TYR A 72 -2.50 -1.23 -4.06
CA TYR A 72 -1.83 -0.74 -2.85
C TYR A 72 -1.66 -1.83 -1.80
N ARG A 73 -2.70 -2.65 -1.57
CA ARG A 73 -2.64 -3.80 -0.64
C ARG A 73 -1.62 -4.85 -1.07
N LYS A 74 -1.50 -5.14 -2.37
CA LYS A 74 -0.52 -6.11 -2.90
C LYS A 74 0.92 -5.69 -2.61
N ARG A 75 1.24 -4.39 -2.66
CA ARG A 75 2.59 -3.88 -2.34
C ARG A 75 2.91 -4.04 -0.86
N GLY A 76 2.00 -3.61 0.02
CA GLY A 76 2.17 -3.73 1.47
C GLY A 76 2.19 -5.17 1.97
N GLN A 77 1.40 -6.08 1.39
CA GLN A 77 1.35 -7.49 1.78
C GLN A 77 2.69 -8.20 1.58
N LYS A 78 3.42 -7.95 0.49
CA LYS A 78 4.69 -8.65 0.21
C LYS A 78 5.77 -8.46 1.27
N LEU A 79 5.81 -7.29 1.93
CA LEU A 79 6.82 -6.96 2.93
C LEU A 79 6.56 -7.61 4.29
N VAL A 80 5.31 -8.03 4.55
CA VAL A 80 4.87 -8.60 5.83
C VAL A 80 4.23 -9.99 5.66
N ASP A 81 4.41 -10.59 4.48
CA ASP A 81 3.87 -11.92 4.16
C ASP A 81 4.70 -12.98 4.88
N HIS A 82 4.10 -13.58 5.91
CA HIS A 82 4.77 -14.57 6.75
C HIS A 82 5.11 -15.85 5.98
N ASN A 83 4.43 -16.12 4.86
CA ASN A 83 4.76 -17.25 3.98
C ASN A 83 6.01 -17.02 3.12
N ARG A 84 6.68 -15.87 3.24
CA ARG A 84 7.82 -15.49 2.38
C ARG A 84 9.05 -14.97 3.15
N LEU A 85 9.21 -15.33 4.43
CA LEU A 85 10.31 -14.83 5.29
C LEU A 85 10.40 -13.29 5.25
N PRO A 86 9.42 -12.58 5.83
CA PRO A 86 9.37 -11.13 5.71
C PRO A 86 10.52 -10.48 6.48
N LEU A 87 11.09 -9.40 5.93
CA LEU A 87 12.06 -8.56 6.64
C LEU A 87 11.41 -7.69 7.73
N TRP A 88 10.10 -7.49 7.66
CA TRP A 88 9.34 -6.69 8.61
C TRP A 88 8.14 -7.44 9.16
N HIS A 89 7.94 -7.34 10.47
CA HIS A 89 6.73 -7.76 11.16
C HIS A 89 5.78 -6.60 11.32
N ARG A 90 4.49 -6.82 11.02
CA ARG A 90 3.41 -5.91 11.41
C ARG A 90 2.75 -6.44 12.68
N ILE A 91 3.02 -5.78 13.79
CA ILE A 91 2.48 -6.12 15.11
C ILE A 91 1.30 -5.18 15.39
N GLN A 92 0.16 -5.74 15.79
CA GLN A 92 -1.01 -4.97 16.19
C GLN A 92 -1.35 -5.32 17.64
N SER A 93 -1.24 -4.34 18.54
CA SER A 93 -1.51 -4.49 19.98
C SER A 93 -2.00 -3.16 20.54
N ASP A 94 -2.92 -3.21 21.51
CA ASP A 94 -3.41 -2.02 22.24
C ASP A 94 -3.97 -0.91 21.32
N GLY A 95 -4.63 -1.32 20.23
CA GLY A 95 -5.14 -0.39 19.21
C GLY A 95 -4.05 0.28 18.35
N GLN A 96 -2.77 -0.02 18.59
CA GLN A 96 -1.64 0.52 17.84
C GLN A 96 -1.11 -0.52 16.84
N ILE A 97 -0.54 -0.01 15.74
CA ILE A 97 0.17 -0.83 14.76
C ILE A 97 1.64 -0.43 14.81
N ARG A 98 2.53 -1.41 14.94
CA ARG A 98 3.98 -1.22 14.94
C ARG A 98 4.59 -2.07 13.85
N TYR A 99 5.54 -1.51 13.12
CA TYR A 99 6.37 -2.23 12.17
C TYR A 99 7.73 -2.45 12.81
N ARG A 100 8.22 -3.69 12.85
CA ARG A 100 9.50 -4.05 13.46
C ARG A 100 10.32 -4.91 12.50
N PRO A 101 11.64 -4.69 12.36
CA PRO A 101 12.49 -5.61 11.62
C PRO A 101 12.39 -7.02 12.19
N ASN A 102 12.34 -8.01 11.31
CA ASN A 102 12.36 -9.41 11.69
C ASN A 102 13.80 -9.84 11.96
N THR A 103 14.24 -9.78 13.23
CA THR A 103 15.60 -10.19 13.63
C THR A 103 15.86 -11.68 13.44
N ASP A 104 14.80 -12.48 13.33
CA ASP A 104 14.89 -13.93 13.07
C ASP A 104 15.09 -14.24 11.58
N HIS A 105 15.12 -13.21 10.72
CA HIS A 105 15.39 -13.39 9.30
C HIS A 105 16.81 -13.95 9.08
N PRO A 106 16.99 -14.96 8.20
CA PRO A 106 18.28 -15.62 7.98
C PRO A 106 19.47 -14.68 7.80
N ILE A 107 19.28 -13.59 7.04
CA ILE A 107 20.34 -12.59 6.80
C ILE A 107 20.92 -11.99 8.09
N PHE A 108 20.10 -11.75 9.12
CA PHE A 108 20.56 -11.18 10.38
C PHE A 108 21.10 -12.26 11.30
N ALA A 109 20.42 -13.41 11.35
CA ALA A 109 20.83 -14.53 12.20
C ALA A 109 22.20 -15.08 11.78
N GLU A 110 22.42 -15.30 10.49
CA GLU A 110 23.68 -15.82 9.96
C GLU A 110 24.84 -14.84 10.17
N TYR A 111 24.61 -13.56 9.87
CA TYR A 111 25.63 -12.54 10.13
C TYR A 111 25.95 -12.38 11.62
N ALA A 112 24.94 -12.50 12.50
CA ALA A 112 25.17 -12.48 13.94
C ALA A 112 26.02 -13.68 14.41
N GLU A 113 25.93 -14.83 13.75
CA GLU A 113 26.78 -15.98 14.08
C GLU A 113 28.26 -15.76 13.73
N GLU A 114 28.55 -14.99 12.68
CA GLU A 114 29.91 -14.60 12.29
C GLU A 114 30.55 -13.59 13.28
N LEU A 115 29.71 -12.88 14.05
CA LEU A 115 30.19 -11.90 15.02
C LEU A 115 30.66 -12.57 16.33
N PRO A 116 31.75 -12.06 16.95
CA PRO A 116 32.10 -12.37 18.32
C PRO A 116 30.91 -12.18 19.28
N GLU A 117 30.75 -13.07 20.24
CA GLU A 117 29.57 -13.13 21.11
C GLU A 117 29.26 -11.78 21.80
N HIS A 118 30.29 -11.06 22.23
CA HIS A 118 30.16 -9.75 22.88
C HIS A 118 29.60 -8.64 21.98
N LEU A 119 29.63 -8.81 20.65
CA LEU A 119 29.10 -7.83 19.68
C LEU A 119 27.68 -8.15 19.23
N ARG A 120 27.22 -9.40 19.37
CA ARG A 120 25.92 -9.87 18.86
C ARG A 120 24.75 -9.04 19.41
N ARG A 121 24.76 -8.75 20.71
CA ARG A 121 23.73 -7.91 21.34
C ARG A 121 23.71 -6.48 20.78
N GLY A 122 24.89 -5.90 20.53
CA GLY A 122 25.02 -4.57 19.94
C GLY A 122 24.42 -4.52 18.53
N PHE A 123 24.71 -5.53 17.71
CA PHE A 123 24.15 -5.65 16.37
C PHE A 123 22.62 -5.66 16.35
N PHE A 124 21.98 -6.51 17.17
CA PHE A 124 20.51 -6.56 17.24
C PHE A 124 19.89 -5.29 17.84
N ASN A 125 20.59 -4.60 18.76
CA ASN A 125 20.15 -3.31 19.25
C ASN A 125 20.13 -2.25 18.14
N CYS A 126 21.14 -2.23 17.27
CA CYS A 126 21.17 -1.32 16.11
C CYS A 126 19.98 -1.57 15.17
N ILE A 127 19.70 -2.84 14.83
CA ILE A 127 18.54 -3.20 14.00
C ILE A 127 17.23 -2.77 14.66
N SER A 128 17.10 -3.01 15.97
CA SER A 128 15.91 -2.63 16.75
C SER A 128 15.72 -1.11 16.76
N LEU A 129 16.82 -0.35 16.85
CA LEU A 129 16.80 1.11 16.83
C LEU A 129 16.33 1.63 15.48
N VAL A 130 16.83 1.08 14.36
CA VAL A 130 16.36 1.42 13.00
C VAL A 130 14.85 1.20 12.86
N GLY A 131 14.35 0.09 13.40
CA GLY A 131 12.91 -0.18 13.46
C GLY A 131 12.12 0.83 14.29
N ALA A 132 12.64 1.17 15.47
CA ALA A 132 12.00 2.11 16.39
C ALA A 132 12.03 3.56 15.89
N SER A 133 13.02 3.92 15.08
CA SER A 133 13.18 5.26 14.49
C SER A 133 12.47 5.42 13.14
N LEU A 134 11.59 4.48 12.74
CA LEU A 134 10.83 4.61 11.50
C LEU A 134 10.05 5.95 11.50
N PRO A 135 10.22 6.82 10.49
CA PRO A 135 9.61 8.15 10.47
C PRO A 135 8.12 8.07 10.07
N VAL A 136 7.29 7.51 10.95
CA VAL A 136 5.89 7.19 10.66
C VAL A 136 5.07 8.43 10.29
N GLU A 137 5.27 9.56 10.99
CA GLU A 137 4.52 10.79 10.73
C GLU A 137 4.85 11.40 9.37
N THR A 138 6.14 11.47 9.04
CA THR A 138 6.61 11.95 7.72
C THR A 138 6.12 11.02 6.61
N LEU A 139 6.29 9.71 6.77
CA LEU A 139 5.81 8.73 5.80
C LEU A 139 4.29 8.84 5.61
N HIS A 140 3.53 9.07 6.68
CA HIS A 140 2.08 9.28 6.59
C HIS A 140 1.73 10.55 5.82
N ALA A 141 2.44 11.66 6.06
CA ALA A 141 2.25 12.92 5.33
C ALA A 141 2.58 12.76 3.84
N ASP A 142 3.72 12.15 3.51
CA ASP A 142 4.13 11.93 2.12
C ASP A 142 3.16 10.98 1.42
N MET A 143 2.72 9.91 2.09
CA MET A 143 1.73 8.98 1.55
C MET A 143 0.38 9.64 1.34
N ALA A 144 0.04 10.71 2.07
CA ALA A 144 -1.17 11.48 1.84
C ALA A 144 -1.03 12.46 0.65
N ALA A 145 0.17 12.99 0.40
CA ALA A 145 0.41 13.99 -0.64
C ALA A 145 0.80 13.36 -1.99
N VAL A 146 1.84 12.52 -1.99
CA VAL A 146 2.59 12.06 -3.18
C VAL A 146 2.90 10.55 -3.11
N ALA A 147 1.91 9.73 -2.73
CA ALA A 147 2.08 8.28 -2.59
C ALA A 147 2.69 7.55 -3.80
N GLU A 148 2.46 8.06 -5.02
CA GLU A 148 2.98 7.44 -6.25
C GLU A 148 4.47 7.67 -6.46
N ASP A 149 5.02 8.73 -5.86
CA ASP A 149 6.43 9.12 -5.96
C ASP A 149 7.29 8.44 -4.88
N ILE A 150 6.66 7.87 -3.85
CA ILE A 150 7.33 7.11 -2.80
C ILE A 150 7.68 5.72 -3.33
N VAL A 151 8.98 5.52 -3.55
CA VAL A 151 9.54 4.24 -4.01
C VAL A 151 10.53 3.70 -2.98
N PRO A 152 10.61 2.37 -2.80
CA PRO A 152 11.66 1.78 -1.99
C PRO A 152 13.02 2.05 -2.61
N ASP A 153 14.04 2.13 -1.78
CA ASP A 153 15.41 2.27 -2.25
C ASP A 153 15.87 1.02 -3.01
N ARG A 154 16.88 1.20 -3.86
CA ARG A 154 17.50 0.09 -4.59
C ARG A 154 18.48 -0.62 -3.67
N VAL A 155 18.41 -1.94 -3.68
CA VAL A 155 19.38 -2.81 -3.04
C VAL A 155 20.46 -3.14 -4.08
N ASP A 156 21.72 -3.03 -3.69
CA ASP A 156 22.85 -3.42 -4.54
C ASP A 156 22.94 -4.95 -4.71
N GLU A 157 23.74 -5.38 -5.68
CA GLU A 157 23.86 -6.78 -6.06
C GLU A 157 24.48 -7.64 -4.95
N ASP A 158 25.42 -7.10 -4.19
CA ASP A 158 26.11 -7.82 -3.13
C ASP A 158 25.14 -8.08 -1.96
N THR A 159 24.39 -7.07 -1.54
CA THR A 159 23.35 -7.21 -0.50
C THR A 159 22.28 -8.21 -0.92
N LEU A 160 21.87 -8.19 -2.20
CA LEU A 160 20.88 -9.15 -2.72
C LEU A 160 21.44 -10.58 -2.72
N THR A 161 22.69 -10.75 -3.14
CA THR A 161 23.36 -12.04 -3.18
C THR A 161 23.47 -12.62 -1.78
N GLN A 162 23.90 -11.83 -0.79
CA GLN A 162 23.97 -12.22 0.60
C GLN A 162 22.59 -12.66 1.14
N ALA A 163 21.54 -11.89 0.86
CA ALA A 163 20.18 -12.23 1.28
C ALA A 163 19.71 -13.58 0.71
N VAL A 164 20.00 -13.85 -0.56
CA VAL A 164 19.64 -15.11 -1.24
C VAL A 164 20.44 -16.28 -0.67
N GLN A 165 21.75 -16.13 -0.49
CA GLN A 165 22.63 -17.15 0.08
C GLN A 165 22.17 -17.55 1.48
N ALA A 166 21.95 -16.56 2.35
CA ALA A 166 21.53 -16.82 3.72
C ALA A 166 20.19 -17.56 3.80
N THR A 167 19.25 -17.13 2.95
CA THR A 167 17.94 -17.78 2.85
C THR A 167 18.05 -19.22 2.33
N LEU A 168 18.89 -19.46 1.33
CA LEU A 168 19.12 -20.79 0.76
C LEU A 168 19.75 -21.74 1.79
N SER A 169 20.71 -21.27 2.57
CA SER A 169 21.35 -22.03 3.66
C SER A 169 20.31 -22.58 4.64
N VAL A 170 19.39 -21.73 5.10
CA VAL A 170 18.32 -22.12 6.03
C VAL A 170 17.35 -23.12 5.39
N LEU A 171 16.94 -22.90 4.13
CA LEU A 171 16.02 -23.81 3.43
C LEU A 171 16.64 -25.20 3.18
N LEU A 172 17.93 -25.26 2.87
CA LEU A 172 18.67 -26.51 2.70
C LEU A 172 18.81 -27.27 4.02
N ALA A 173 19.06 -26.57 5.13
CA ALA A 173 19.11 -27.17 6.47
C ALA A 173 17.73 -27.74 6.87
N ALA A 174 16.65 -27.00 6.64
CA ALA A 174 15.29 -27.46 6.90
C ALA A 174 14.92 -28.72 6.10
N LYS A 175 15.32 -28.79 4.81
CA LYS A 175 15.10 -29.99 3.98
C LYS A 175 15.82 -31.23 4.52
N LYS A 176 16.99 -31.08 5.14
CA LYS A 176 17.73 -32.20 5.74
C LYS A 176 17.04 -32.75 6.99
N GLN A 177 16.31 -31.92 7.74
CA GLN A 177 15.59 -32.33 8.95
C GLN A 177 14.26 -33.04 8.66
N LEU A 178 13.74 -32.91 7.44
CA LEU A 178 12.51 -33.58 6.98
C LEU A 178 12.76 -34.98 6.39
N LYS A 179 14.02 -35.41 6.29
CA LYS A 179 14.42 -36.76 5.87
C LYS A 179 14.86 -37.59 7.06
#